data_AF-A0A965QE96-F1
#
_entry.id   AF-A0A965QE96-F1
#
_cell.length_a   1.000
_cell.length_b   1.000
_cell.length_c   1.000
_cell.angle_alpha   90.00
_cell.angle_beta   90.00
_cell.angle_gamma   90.00
#
_symmetry.space_group_name_H-M   'P 1'
#
loop_
_entity.id
_entity.type
_entity.pdbx_description
1 polymer ?
#
loop_
_entity_poly.entity_id
_entity_poly.type
_entity_poly.pdbx_seq_one_letter_code
_entity_poly.pdbx_strand_id
1 'polypeptide(L)' 'MFTGIIEEIGNVKAISREAGNIHFTIAAKMTKELKVDQSVAHN' A
#
# COMPACT_ATOMS: atom_id res chain seq x y z
N MET A 1 12.96 -6.79 4.14
CA MET A 1 13.85 -5.66 4.51
C MET A 1 13.70 -4.61 3.41
N PHE A 2 13.48 -3.36 3.76
CA PHE A 2 13.28 -2.26 2.79
C PHE A 2 14.56 -1.43 2.68
N THR A 3 14.87 -0.91 1.48
CA THR A 3 16.09 -0.15 1.21
C THR A 3 16.00 1.32 1.62
N GLY A 4 14.79 1.85 1.82
CA GLY A 4 14.54 3.26 2.08
C GLY A 4 14.49 4.14 0.83
N ILE A 5 14.67 3.57 -0.36
CA ILE A 5 14.47 4.29 -1.63
C ILE A 5 12.98 4.18 -2.00
N ILE A 6 12.34 5.32 -2.21
CA ILE A 6 10.93 5.37 -2.63
C ILE A 6 10.85 5.04 -4.12
N GLU A 7 10.11 3.99 -4.45
CA GLU A 7 9.92 3.52 -5.82
C GLU A 7 8.86 4.36 -6.58
N GLU A 8 7.71 4.61 -5.95
CA GLU A 8 6.61 5.35 -6.53
C GLU A 8 5.77 6.06 -5.45
N ILE A 9 5.04 7.12 -5.84
CA ILE A 9 3.99 7.72 -5.01
C ILE A 9 2.62 7.16 -5.41
N GLY A 10 1.96 6.48 -4.47
CA GLY A 10 0.59 5.98 -4.63
C GLY A 10 -0.49 7.03 -4.33
N ASN A 11 -1.69 6.83 -4.86
CA ASN A 11 -2.87 7.65 -4.60
C ASN A 11 -3.86 6.90 -3.69
N VAL A 12 -4.18 7.47 -2.53
CA VAL A 12 -5.19 6.90 -1.62
C VAL A 12 -6.59 7.13 -2.21
N LYS A 13 -7.29 6.05 -2.52
CA LYS A 13 -8.64 6.07 -3.10
C LYS A 13 -9.74 5.96 -2.07
N ALA A 14 -9.51 5.19 -1.02
CA ALA A 14 -10.48 4.99 0.05
C ALA A 14 -9.77 4.65 1.36
N ILE A 15 -10.45 4.96 2.47
CA ILE A 15 -10.04 4.62 3.82
C ILE A 15 -11.29 4.13 4.54
N SER A 16 -11.26 2.90 5.05
CA SER A 16 -12.32 2.37 5.91
C SER A 16 -11.77 2.02 7.29
N ARG A 17 -12.63 2.11 8.30
CA ARG A 17 -12.31 1.77 9.69
C ARG A 17 -13.20 0.62 10.12
N GLU A 18 -12.59 -0.45 10.59
CA GLU A 18 -13.31 -1.67 10.98
C GLU A 18 -12.64 -2.30 12.19
N ALA A 19 -13.41 -2.51 13.27
CA ALA A 19 -12.94 -3.18 14.49
C ALA A 19 -11.61 -2.63 15.05
N GLY A 20 -11.36 -1.33 14.92
CA GLY A 20 -10.11 -0.67 15.35
C GLY A 20 -8.99 -0.67 14.31
N ASN A 21 -9.13 -1.43 13.23
CA ASN A 21 -8.22 -1.42 12.10
C ASN A 21 -8.59 -0.31 11.10
N ILE A 22 -7.59 0.08 10.31
CA ILE A 22 -7.75 1.00 9.20
C ILE A 22 -7.34 0.27 7.93
N HIS A 23 -8.25 0.13 6.99
CA HIS A 23 -7.97 -0.42 5.67
C HIS A 23 -7.76 0.71 4.68
N PHE A 24 -6.59 0.74 4.05
CA PHE A 24 -6.25 1.70 3.00
C PHE A 24 -6.37 1.06 1.63
N THR A 25 -7.08 1.71 0.71
CA THR A 25 -7.07 1.36 -0.71
C THR A 25 -6.18 2.34 -1.46
N ILE A 26 -5.05 1.85 -1.99
CA ILE A 26 -4.04 2.67 -2.65
C ILE A 26 -3.92 2.22 -4.11
N ALA A 27 -3.98 3.18 -5.04
CA ALA A 27 -3.71 2.96 -6.45
C ALA A 27 -2.27 3.40 -6.78
N ALA A 28 -1.48 2.50 -7.37
CA ALA A 28 -0.12 2.76 -7.84
C ALA A 28 0.17 1.90 -9.09
N LYS A 29 1.15 2.29 -9.92
CA LYS A 29 1.49 1.54 -11.14
C LYS A 29 2.14 0.19 -10.82
N MET A 30 2.92 0.13 -9.74
CA MET A 30 3.59 -1.10 -9.26
C MET A 30 2.63 -2.22 -8.84
N THR A 31 1.33 -1.93 -8.65
CA THR A 31 0.34 -2.90 -8.12
C THR A 31 0.17 -4.16 -8.97
N LYS A 32 0.47 -4.10 -10.28
CA LYS A 32 0.34 -5.26 -11.19
C LYS A 32 1.33 -6.38 -10.88
N GLU A 33 2.43 -6.07 -10.21
CA GLU A 33 3.51 -7.02 -9.91
C GLU A 33 3.39 -7.59 -8.49
N LEU A 34 2.48 -7.03 -7.69
CA LEU A 34 2.24 -7.45 -6.31
C LEU A 34 1.40 -8.73 -6.26
N LYS A 35 1.70 -9.57 -5.28
CA LYS A 35 0.93 -10.76 -4.95
C LYS A 35 0.19 -10.57 -3.63
N VAL A 36 -0.86 -11.37 -3.43
CA VAL A 36 -1.52 -11.48 -2.12
C VAL A 36 -0.50 -11.94 -1.08
N ASP A 37 -0.65 -11.46 0.15
CA ASP A 37 0.24 -11.69 1.30
C ASP A 37 1.66 -11.13 1.17
N GLN A 38 1.91 -10.27 0.18
CA GLN A 38 3.16 -9.54 0.04
C GLN A 38 3.18 -8.28 0.90
N SER A 39 4.27 -8.04 1.63
CA SER A 39 4.45 -6.81 2.40
C SER A 39 4.85 -5.63 1.51
N VAL A 40 4.23 -4.47 1.76
CA VAL A 40 4.53 -3.19 1.11
C VAL A 40 4.82 -2.15 2.19
N ALA A 41 5.90 -1.38 2.04
CA ALA A 41 6.16 -0.23 2.89
C ALA A 41 5.44 1.00 2.33
N HIS A 42 4.67 1.70 3.18
CA HIS A 42 4.08 2.99 2.85
C HIS A 42 4.35 3.96 4.03
N ASN A 43 4.93 5.13 3.75
CA ASN A 43 5.53 6.01 4.79
C ASN A 43 6.31 5.24 5.85
#